data_AF-A0A382WCF7-F1
#
_entry.id   AF-A0A382WCF7-F1
#
_cell.length_a   1.000
_cell.length_b   1.000
_cell.length_c   1.000
_cell.angle_alpha   90.00
_cell.angle_beta   90.00
_cell.angle_gamma   90.00
#
_symmetry.space_group_name_H-M   'P 1'
#
loop_
_entity.id
_entity.type
_entity.pdbx_description
1 polymer ?
#
loop_
_entity_poly.entity_id
_entity_poly.type
_entity_poly.pdbx_seq_one_letter_code
_entity_poly.pdbx_strand_id
1 'polypeptide(L)'
;MVFLRSKIVKNESYSYLVESKWDSKGKTSRQQTIKYLGRTSDVTLEDIPSEYRNDPSIVSFLSSAQRFDMKKREKYLMKTRQNMRKFLLAGDLKNTISIYTDFVKQSSVTNFYDIILRPAMYQIGELWDAKKLDVGDEHIASNTAMRLIEKIGTKPGIKNKGKTILICTPDGEYHAIPCYMMET
;
A
#
# COMPACT_ATOMS: atom_id res chain seq x y z
N MET A 1 18.98 23.54 22.01
CA MET A 1 17.71 23.19 21.32
C MET A 1 17.86 21.80 20.76
N VAL A 2 16.94 20.90 21.09
CA VAL A 2 16.91 19.51 20.60
C VAL A 2 15.82 19.40 19.53
N PHE A 3 16.09 18.67 18.46
CA PHE A 3 15.11 18.45 17.39
C PHE A 3 15.46 17.18 16.60
N LEU A 4 14.51 16.73 15.78
CA LEU A 4 14.71 15.62 14.86
C LEU A 4 15.20 16.10 13.50
N ARG A 5 16.18 15.39 12.95
CA ARG A 5 16.73 15.64 11.62
C ARG A 5 16.64 14.37 10.78
N SER A 6 16.23 14.53 9.52
CA SER A 6 16.33 13.46 8.51
C SER A 6 17.57 13.60 7.64
N LYS A 7 18.14 12.47 7.24
CA LYS A 7 19.17 12.36 6.21
C LYS A 7 18.74 11.32 5.18
N ILE A 8 18.82 11.67 3.90
CA ILE A 8 18.51 10.74 2.81
C ILE A 8 19.78 10.00 2.41
N VAL A 9 19.72 8.67 2.38
CA VAL A 9 20.80 7.77 1.95
C VAL A 9 20.19 6.71 1.04
N LYS A 10 20.71 6.55 -0.18
CA LYS A 10 20.20 5.56 -1.16
C LYS A 10 18.66 5.58 -1.32
N ASN A 11 18.08 6.79 -1.39
CA ASN A 11 16.63 7.01 -1.51
C ASN A 11 15.77 6.56 -0.31
N GLU A 12 16.39 6.27 0.84
CA GLU A 12 15.73 6.04 2.12
C GLU A 12 16.04 7.18 3.10
N SER A 13 15.05 7.61 3.88
CA SER A 13 15.21 8.65 4.90
C SER A 13 15.50 8.02 6.26
N TYR A 14 16.50 8.57 6.95
CA TYR A 14 16.94 8.13 8.26
C TYR A 14 16.90 9.27 9.27
N SER A 15 16.38 9.01 10.45
CA SER A 15 16.13 10.01 11.48
C SER A 15 17.15 9.97 12.61
N TYR A 16 17.54 11.16 13.07
CA TYR A 16 18.48 11.38 14.16
C TYR A 16 17.89 12.39 15.13
N LEU A 17 18.04 12.11 16.43
CA LEU A 17 17.84 13.10 17.48
C LEU A 17 19.14 13.90 17.63
N VAL A 18 19.07 15.20 17.42
CA VAL A 18 20.24 16.09 17.44
C VAL A 18 20.03 17.25 18.39
N GLU A 19 21.12 17.67 19.03
CA GLU A 19 21.17 18.85 19.88
C GLU A 19 22.05 19.91 19.22
N SER A 20 21.55 21.15 19.18
CA SER A 20 22.32 22.32 18.78
C SER A 20 23.11 22.85 19.98
N LYS A 21 24.45 22.75 19.93
CA LYS A 21 25.39 23.32 20.92
C LYS A 21 26.19 24.46 20.30
N TRP A 22 26.34 25.55 21.05
CA TRP A 22 27.18 26.68 20.63
C TRP A 22 28.66 26.33 20.72
N ASP A 23 29.41 26.51 19.62
CA ASP A 23 30.86 26.42 19.61
C ASP A 23 31.46 27.83 19.71
N SER A 24 31.94 28.15 20.90
CA SER A 24 32.55 29.46 21.20
C SER A 24 33.85 29.73 20.43
N LYS A 25 34.60 28.68 20.06
CA LYS A 25 35.85 28.82 19.29
C LYS A 25 35.56 29.11 17.82
N GLY A 26 34.62 28.37 17.24
CA GLY A 26 34.19 28.56 15.86
C GLY A 26 33.22 29.73 15.65
N LYS A 27 32.69 30.32 16.72
CA LYS A 27 31.58 31.30 16.70
C LYS A 27 30.38 30.83 15.89
N THR A 28 30.11 29.52 15.91
CA THR A 28 29.02 28.89 15.15
C THR A 28 28.29 27.87 16.00
N SER A 29 27.07 27.52 15.62
CA SER A 29 26.35 26.42 16.24
C SER A 29 26.78 25.09 15.61
N ARG A 30 27.08 24.07 16.43
CA ARG A 30 27.35 22.70 16.01
C ARG A 30 26.22 21.77 16.42
N GLN A 31 25.85 20.88 15.51
CA GLN A 31 24.89 19.82 15.80
C GLN A 31 25.62 18.59 16.35
N GLN A 32 25.22 18.14 17.53
CA GLN A 32 25.66 16.89 18.13
C GLN A 32 24.54 15.86 18.02
N THR A 33 24.83 14.69 17.46
CA THR A 33 23.88 13.57 17.44
C THR A 33 23.75 13.00 18.84
N ILE A 34 22.54 13.02 19.39
CA ILE A 34 22.20 12.35 20.64
C ILE A 34 21.93 10.87 20.36
N LYS A 35 21.07 10.58 19.39
CA LYS A 35 20.62 9.22 19.09
C LYS A 35 20.31 9.02 17.62
N TYR A 36 20.73 7.89 17.08
CA TYR A 36 20.25 7.40 15.79
C TYR A 36 18.94 6.63 16.01
N LEU A 37 17.90 6.99 15.27
CA LEU A 37 16.55 6.45 15.46
C LEU A 37 16.14 5.45 14.37
N GLY A 38 16.96 5.25 13.33
CA GLY A 38 16.64 4.35 12.23
C GLY A 38 15.89 5.03 11.09
N ARG A 39 15.09 4.24 10.36
CA ARG A 39 14.32 4.71 9.19
C ARG A 39 13.23 5.67 9.65
N THR A 40 13.12 6.83 8.98
CA THR A 40 12.16 7.88 9.35
C THR A 40 10.71 7.40 9.37
N SER A 41 10.33 6.43 8.52
CA SER A 41 8.99 5.84 8.48
C SER A 41 8.62 5.03 9.72
N ASP A 42 9.63 4.51 10.42
CA ASP A 42 9.46 3.53 11.50
C ASP A 42 9.63 4.20 12.87
N VAL A 43 10.08 5.46 12.91
CA VAL A 43 10.28 6.19 14.17
C VAL A 43 8.95 6.57 14.79
N THR A 44 8.76 6.14 16.02
CA THR A 44 7.61 6.47 16.86
C THR A 44 8.01 7.37 18.03
N LEU A 45 7.02 7.86 18.78
CA LEU A 45 7.25 8.58 20.04
C LEU A 45 7.97 7.73 21.08
N GLU A 46 7.85 6.41 21.03
CA GLU A 46 8.45 5.48 21.98
C GLU A 46 9.96 5.41 21.82
N ASP A 47 10.47 5.58 20.59
CA ASP A 47 11.89 5.60 20.25
C ASP A 47 12.63 6.84 20.79
N ILE A 48 11.87 7.89 21.11
CA ILE A 48 12.38 9.15 21.66
C ILE A 48 12.57 9.03 23.18
N PRO A 49 13.73 9.45 23.73
CA PRO A 49 13.93 9.51 25.18
C PRO A 49 12.82 10.32 25.87
N SER A 50 12.36 9.85 27.04
CA SER A 50 11.18 10.41 27.73
C SER A 50 11.27 11.92 27.98
N GLU A 51 12.47 12.41 28.28
CA GLU A 51 12.76 13.83 28.50
C GLU A 51 12.47 14.74 27.28
N TYR A 52 12.42 14.19 26.07
CA TYR A 52 12.17 14.96 24.83
C TYR A 52 10.81 14.65 24.18
N ARG A 53 10.02 13.71 24.68
CA ARG A 53 8.77 13.26 24.01
C ARG A 53 7.73 14.37 23.82
N ASN A 54 7.70 15.34 24.74
CA ASN A 54 6.75 16.45 24.72
C ASN A 54 7.32 17.72 24.05
N ASP A 55 8.51 17.65 23.46
CA ASP A 55 9.09 18.79 22.75
C ASP A 55 8.27 19.10 21.47
N PRO A 56 7.78 20.34 21.29
CA PRO A 56 6.93 20.69 20.15
C PRO A 56 7.58 20.45 18.79
N SER A 57 8.91 20.62 18.69
CA SER A 57 9.63 20.40 17.43
C SER A 57 9.67 18.93 17.04
N ILE A 58 9.77 18.04 18.04
CA ILE A 58 9.78 16.59 17.87
C ILE A 58 8.38 16.10 17.47
N VAL A 59 7.34 16.53 18.21
CA VAL A 59 5.95 16.16 17.90
C VAL A 59 5.55 16.63 16.51
N SER A 60 5.92 17.87 16.13
CA SER A 60 5.67 18.41 14.79
C SER A 60 6.40 17.62 13.72
N PHE A 61 7.67 17.26 13.95
CA PHE A 61 8.44 16.46 13.01
C PHE A 61 7.83 15.08 12.79
N LEU A 62 7.49 14.34 13.85
CA LEU A 62 6.89 13.01 13.74
C LEU A 62 5.54 13.07 13.01
N SER A 63 4.72 14.06 13.32
CA SER A 63 3.46 14.32 12.61
C SER A 63 3.67 14.59 11.12
N SER A 64 4.72 15.35 10.76
CA SER A 64 5.05 15.65 9.36
C SER A 64 5.59 14.41 8.62
N ALA A 65 6.40 13.59 9.28
CA ALA A 65 6.93 12.34 8.72
C ALA A 65 5.81 11.34 8.43
N GLN A 66 4.85 11.19 9.34
CA GLN A 66 3.68 10.33 9.15
C GLN A 66 2.82 10.81 7.97
N ARG A 67 2.59 12.14 7.84
CA ARG A 67 1.89 12.72 6.68
C ARG A 67 2.61 12.46 5.36
N PHE A 68 3.95 12.52 5.36
CA PHE A 68 4.75 12.24 4.17
C PHE A 68 4.66 10.78 3.75
N ASP A 69 4.71 9.84 4.71
CA ASP A 69 4.55 8.41 4.44
C ASP A 69 3.17 8.10 3.85
N MET A 70 2.12 8.69 4.42
CA MET A 70 0.75 8.58 3.89
C MET A 70 0.65 9.04 2.42
N LYS A 71 1.22 10.21 2.08
CA LYS A 71 1.26 10.69 0.67
C LYS A 71 2.04 9.75 -0.25
N LYS A 72 3.15 9.20 0.23
CA LYS A 72 3.97 8.24 -0.54
C LYS A 72 3.20 6.96 -0.80
N ARG A 73 2.53 6.42 0.22
CA ARG A 73 1.64 5.25 0.13
C ARG A 73 0.50 5.49 -0.84
N GLU A 74 -0.19 6.63 -0.73
CA GLU A 74 -1.28 6.98 -1.65
C GLU A 74 -0.81 7.05 -3.10
N LYS A 75 0.34 7.70 -3.36
CA LYS A 75 0.95 7.74 -4.70
C LYS A 75 1.30 6.35 -5.23
N TYR A 76 1.84 5.48 -4.37
CA TYR A 76 2.08 4.08 -4.73
C TYR A 76 0.77 3.37 -5.10
N LEU A 77 -0.26 3.45 -4.26
CA LEU A 77 -1.56 2.82 -4.50
C LEU A 77 -2.20 3.31 -5.80
N MET A 78 -2.15 4.62 -6.06
CA MET A 78 -2.66 5.21 -7.30
C MET A 78 -1.97 4.60 -8.52
N LYS A 79 -0.63 4.51 -8.51
CA LYS A 79 0.14 3.91 -9.61
C LYS A 79 -0.16 2.42 -9.76
N THR A 80 -0.27 1.70 -8.65
CA THR A 80 -0.59 0.27 -8.65
C THR A 80 -1.97 0.01 -9.24
N ARG A 81 -3.00 0.80 -8.88
CA ARG A 81 -4.35 0.72 -9.46
C ARG A 81 -4.36 1.02 -10.96
N GLN A 82 -3.64 2.06 -11.38
CA GLN A 82 -3.53 2.41 -12.81
C GLN A 82 -2.87 1.28 -13.62
N ASN A 83 -1.78 0.71 -13.10
CA ASN A 83 -1.10 -0.42 -13.73
C ASN A 83 -1.99 -1.66 -13.74
N MET A 84 -2.69 -1.95 -12.64
CA MET A 84 -3.63 -3.06 -12.54
C MET A 84 -4.69 -2.96 -13.63
N ARG A 85 -5.35 -1.81 -13.75
CA ARG A 85 -6.33 -1.53 -14.80
C ARG A 85 -5.74 -1.74 -16.20
N LYS A 86 -4.56 -1.18 -16.47
CA LYS A 86 -3.86 -1.33 -17.75
C LYS A 86 -3.64 -2.80 -18.10
N PHE A 87 -3.16 -3.61 -17.15
CA PHE A 87 -2.87 -5.01 -17.39
C PHE A 87 -4.12 -5.88 -17.50
N LEU A 88 -5.19 -5.55 -16.76
CA LEU A 88 -6.49 -6.19 -16.93
C LEU A 88 -7.02 -5.99 -18.35
N LEU A 89 -7.07 -4.74 -18.82
CA LEU A 89 -7.54 -4.41 -20.19
C LEU A 89 -6.65 -5.02 -21.28
N ALA A 90 -5.36 -5.23 -20.99
CA ALA A 90 -4.43 -5.86 -21.94
C ALA A 90 -4.46 -7.40 -21.93
N GLY A 91 -5.27 -8.03 -21.07
CA GLY A 91 -5.26 -9.48 -20.92
C GLY A 91 -3.98 -10.04 -20.26
N ASP A 92 -3.19 -9.19 -19.61
CA ASP A 92 -1.84 -9.51 -19.14
C ASP A 92 -1.87 -10.15 -17.75
N LEU A 93 -2.15 -11.46 -17.75
CA LEU A 93 -2.21 -12.26 -16.53
C LEU A 93 -0.85 -12.30 -15.78
N LYS A 94 0.27 -12.23 -16.49
CA LYS A 94 1.60 -12.31 -15.87
C LYS A 94 1.87 -11.07 -15.00
N ASN A 95 1.61 -9.89 -15.54
CA ASN A 95 1.86 -8.65 -14.81
C ASN A 95 0.82 -8.38 -13.71
N THR A 96 -0.43 -8.82 -13.88
CA THR A 96 -1.42 -8.77 -12.78
C THR A 96 -1.03 -9.67 -11.61
N ILE A 97 -0.51 -10.87 -11.86
CA ILE A 97 0.08 -11.74 -10.82
C ILE A 97 1.27 -11.04 -10.16
N SER A 98 2.16 -10.40 -10.92
CA SER A 98 3.29 -9.67 -10.35
C SER A 98 2.82 -8.59 -9.37
N ILE A 99 1.85 -7.76 -9.77
CA ILE A 99 1.26 -6.73 -8.89
C ILE A 99 0.69 -7.37 -7.61
N TYR A 100 -0.08 -8.45 -7.75
CA TYR A 100 -0.63 -9.17 -6.61
C TYR A 100 0.48 -9.64 -5.66
N THR A 101 1.45 -10.39 -6.19
CA THR A 101 2.54 -10.96 -5.38
C THR A 101 3.38 -9.89 -4.68
N ASP A 102 3.63 -8.75 -5.33
CA ASP A 102 4.36 -7.65 -4.72
C ASP A 102 3.55 -6.93 -3.65
N PHE A 103 2.25 -6.76 -3.87
CA PHE A 103 1.36 -6.08 -2.92
C PHE A 103 1.18 -6.91 -1.63
N VAL A 104 0.96 -8.21 -1.75
CA VAL A 104 0.74 -9.08 -0.58
C VAL A 104 2.00 -9.38 0.23
N LYS A 105 3.20 -9.02 -0.26
CA LYS A 105 4.42 -9.03 0.58
C LYS A 105 4.31 -8.07 1.77
N GLN A 106 3.50 -7.02 1.64
CA GLN A 106 3.35 -5.94 2.62
C GLN A 106 1.90 -5.78 3.08
N SER A 107 0.98 -6.64 2.63
CA SER A 107 -0.45 -6.55 2.89
C SER A 107 -1.14 -7.90 2.82
N SER A 108 -2.45 -7.93 3.04
CA SER A 108 -3.26 -9.16 2.94
C SER A 108 -3.90 -9.32 1.55
N VAL A 109 -4.35 -10.54 1.25
CA VAL A 109 -5.16 -10.83 0.06
C VAL A 109 -6.46 -10.04 0.08
N THR A 110 -7.12 -9.94 1.25
CA THR A 110 -8.32 -9.10 1.43
C THR A 110 -8.06 -7.64 1.09
N ASN A 111 -6.92 -7.09 1.53
CA ASN A 111 -6.54 -5.72 1.18
C ASN A 111 -6.23 -5.56 -0.30
N PHE A 112 -5.65 -6.58 -0.95
CA PHE A 112 -5.42 -6.55 -2.39
C PHE A 112 -6.76 -6.42 -3.14
N TYR A 113 -7.74 -7.23 -2.74
CA TYR A 113 -9.09 -7.19 -3.29
C TYR A 113 -9.75 -5.82 -3.11
N ASP A 114 -9.73 -5.27 -1.90
CA ASP A 114 -10.45 -4.04 -1.59
C ASP A 114 -9.74 -2.78 -2.08
N ILE A 115 -8.41 -2.73 -1.97
CA ILE A 115 -7.62 -1.51 -2.21
C ILE A 115 -7.12 -1.45 -3.67
N ILE A 116 -6.92 -2.58 -4.34
CA ILE A 116 -6.32 -2.62 -5.69
C ILE A 116 -7.31 -3.14 -6.73
N LEU A 117 -7.78 -4.38 -6.59
CA LEU A 117 -8.58 -5.05 -7.63
C LEU A 117 -9.94 -4.38 -7.80
N ARG A 118 -10.68 -4.17 -6.70
CA ARG A 118 -12.00 -3.53 -6.72
C ARG A 118 -11.94 -2.14 -7.38
N PRO A 119 -11.10 -1.18 -6.96
CA PRO A 119 -11.03 0.13 -7.62
C PRO A 119 -10.65 0.05 -9.10
N ALA A 120 -9.80 -0.90 -9.50
CA ALA A 120 -9.46 -1.09 -10.90
C ALA A 120 -10.67 -1.58 -11.71
N MET A 121 -11.43 -2.56 -11.21
CA MET A 121 -12.63 -3.08 -11.86
C MET A 121 -13.75 -2.04 -11.94
N TYR A 122 -13.99 -1.28 -10.87
CA TYR A 122 -14.99 -0.19 -10.87
C TYR A 122 -14.65 0.86 -11.94
N GLN A 123 -13.38 1.26 -12.05
CA GLN A 123 -12.97 2.20 -13.10
C GLN A 123 -13.15 1.64 -14.51
N ILE A 124 -13.01 0.33 -14.71
CA ILE A 124 -13.26 -0.31 -16.01
C ILE A 124 -14.76 -0.25 -16.32
N GLY A 125 -15.62 -0.58 -15.36
CA GLY A 125 -17.07 -0.44 -15.49
C GLY A 125 -17.50 1.00 -15.79
N GLU A 126 -16.94 1.99 -15.08
CA GLU A 126 -17.19 3.42 -15.34
C GLU A 126 -16.77 3.84 -16.76
N LEU A 127 -15.64 3.33 -17.26
CA LEU A 127 -15.17 3.64 -18.61
C LEU A 127 -16.04 2.98 -19.69
N TRP A 128 -16.52 1.76 -19.45
CA TRP A 128 -17.46 1.07 -20.32
C TRP A 128 -18.82 1.79 -20.37
N ASP A 129 -19.38 2.15 -19.21
CA ASP A 129 -20.63 2.93 -19.11
C ASP A 129 -20.52 4.29 -19.85
N ALA A 130 -19.35 4.94 -19.73
CA ALA A 130 -19.02 6.15 -20.47
C ALA A 130 -18.71 5.94 -21.97
N LYS A 131 -18.89 4.72 -22.52
CA LYS A 131 -18.60 4.33 -23.92
C LYS A 131 -17.16 4.57 -24.35
N LYS A 132 -16.21 4.56 -23.41
CA LYS A 132 -14.76 4.69 -23.67
C LYS A 132 -14.08 3.33 -23.85
N LEU A 133 -14.75 2.26 -23.46
CA LEU A 133 -14.39 0.87 -23.68
C LEU A 133 -15.56 0.18 -24.34
N ASP A 134 -15.29 -0.79 -25.20
CA ASP A 134 -16.33 -1.64 -25.74
C ASP A 134 -16.59 -2.87 -24.84
N VAL A 135 -17.54 -3.72 -25.24
CA VAL A 135 -17.86 -4.94 -24.50
C VAL A 135 -16.71 -5.96 -24.52
N GLY A 136 -15.88 -5.95 -25.56
CA GLY A 136 -14.71 -6.81 -25.67
C GLY A 136 -13.63 -6.43 -24.67
N ASP A 137 -13.35 -5.13 -24.52
CA ASP A 137 -12.41 -4.59 -23.52
C ASP A 137 -12.82 -4.96 -22.08
N GLU A 138 -14.10 -4.79 -21.75
CA GLU A 138 -14.66 -5.17 -20.45
C GLU A 138 -14.49 -6.68 -20.22
N HIS A 139 -14.87 -7.51 -21.19
CA HIS A 139 -14.75 -8.95 -21.08
C HIS A 139 -13.30 -9.42 -20.94
N ILE A 140 -12.36 -8.82 -21.66
CA ILE A 140 -10.92 -9.12 -21.50
C ILE A 140 -10.49 -8.82 -20.06
N ALA A 141 -10.88 -7.66 -19.51
CA ALA A 141 -10.55 -7.28 -18.15
C ALA A 141 -11.17 -8.23 -17.11
N SER A 142 -12.47 -8.50 -17.21
CA SER A 142 -13.20 -9.36 -16.28
C SER A 142 -12.70 -10.80 -16.30
N ASN A 143 -12.45 -11.37 -17.49
CA ASN A 143 -11.84 -12.70 -17.62
C ASN A 143 -10.42 -12.76 -17.04
N THR A 144 -9.63 -11.69 -17.22
CA THR A 144 -8.27 -11.63 -16.66
C THR A 144 -8.30 -11.54 -15.13
N ALA A 145 -9.22 -10.74 -14.57
CA ALA A 145 -9.42 -10.65 -13.12
C ALA A 145 -9.84 -12.01 -12.54
N MET A 146 -10.75 -12.72 -13.21
CA MET A 146 -11.21 -14.04 -12.81
C MET A 146 -10.08 -15.06 -12.77
N ARG A 147 -9.28 -15.16 -13.84
CA ARG A 147 -8.10 -16.03 -13.91
C ARG A 147 -7.04 -15.70 -12.86
N LEU A 148 -6.92 -14.43 -12.49
CA LEU A 148 -6.06 -14.01 -11.38
C LEU A 148 -6.60 -14.55 -10.05
N ILE A 149 -7.89 -14.38 -9.77
CA ILE A 149 -8.53 -14.85 -8.53
C ILE A 149 -8.41 -16.37 -8.39
N GLU A 150 -8.67 -17.12 -9.46
CA GLU A 150 -8.47 -18.58 -9.49
C GLU A 150 -7.03 -18.96 -9.09
N LYS A 151 -6.03 -18.27 -9.66
CA LYS A 151 -4.63 -18.49 -9.29
C LYS A 151 -4.32 -18.12 -7.84
N ILE A 152 -5.01 -17.14 -7.26
CA ILE A 152 -4.89 -16.81 -5.83
C ILE A 152 -5.46 -17.96 -4.97
N GLY A 153 -6.59 -18.54 -5.40
CA GLY A 153 -7.37 -19.55 -4.68
C GLY A 153 -6.87 -20.98 -4.76
N THR A 154 -5.98 -21.30 -5.72
CA THR A 154 -5.38 -22.65 -5.88
C THR A 154 -4.48 -23.13 -4.72
N LYS A 155 -4.51 -22.49 -3.54
CA LYS A 155 -3.82 -23.03 -2.36
C LYS A 155 -4.57 -24.26 -1.84
N PRO A 156 -3.88 -25.38 -1.53
CA PRO A 156 -4.54 -26.58 -1.04
C PRO A 156 -5.28 -26.30 0.26
N GLY A 157 -6.61 -26.40 0.20
CA GLY A 157 -7.50 -26.12 1.33
C GLY A 157 -7.21 -27.03 2.51
N ILE A 158 -7.15 -26.43 3.70
CA ILE A 158 -7.17 -27.12 4.99
C ILE A 158 -8.42 -28.00 5.03
N LYS A 159 -8.27 -29.31 5.27
CA LYS A 159 -9.41 -30.24 5.43
C LYS A 159 -10.36 -29.71 6.51
N ASN A 160 -11.50 -29.15 6.12
CA ASN A 160 -12.50 -28.65 7.05
C ASN A 160 -13.55 -29.73 7.32
N LYS A 161 -13.75 -30.10 8.60
CA LYS A 161 -14.60 -31.22 9.06
C LYS A 161 -15.98 -30.75 9.57
N GLY A 162 -16.69 -29.91 8.83
CA GLY A 162 -17.87 -29.21 9.40
C GLY A 162 -19.12 -29.19 8.53
N LYS A 163 -19.20 -28.23 7.60
CA LYS A 163 -20.40 -27.91 6.81
C LYS A 163 -20.00 -27.31 5.46
N THR A 164 -20.86 -27.49 4.45
CA THR A 164 -20.69 -26.93 3.10
C THR A 164 -21.40 -25.59 2.99
N ILE A 165 -20.73 -24.58 2.43
CA ILE A 165 -21.30 -23.26 2.11
C ILE A 165 -21.45 -23.19 0.58
N LEU A 166 -22.64 -22.84 0.10
CA LEU A 166 -22.88 -22.54 -1.32
C LEU A 166 -22.73 -21.03 -1.54
N ILE A 167 -21.86 -20.65 -2.47
CA ILE A 167 -21.69 -19.27 -2.93
C ILE A 167 -22.14 -19.24 -4.39
N CYS A 168 -23.14 -18.42 -4.72
CA CYS A 168 -23.65 -18.28 -6.08
C CYS A 168 -24.25 -16.88 -6.31
N THR A 169 -24.46 -16.57 -7.59
CA THR A 169 -25.27 -15.43 -8.03
C THR A 169 -26.72 -15.87 -8.27
N PRO A 170 -27.69 -14.96 -8.18
CA PRO A 170 -29.07 -15.24 -8.58
C PRO A 170 -29.19 -15.50 -10.08
N ASP A 171 -30.30 -16.11 -10.50
CA ASP A 171 -30.56 -16.38 -11.91
C ASP A 171 -30.55 -15.07 -12.74
N GLY A 172 -29.90 -15.11 -13.90
CA GLY A 172 -29.68 -13.95 -14.76
C GLY A 172 -28.52 -13.01 -14.37
N GLU A 173 -27.82 -13.26 -13.26
CA GLU A 173 -26.65 -12.48 -12.83
C GLU A 173 -25.33 -13.22 -13.13
N TYR A 174 -24.56 -12.67 -14.07
CA TYR A 174 -23.30 -13.24 -14.55
C TYR A 174 -22.05 -12.62 -13.90
N HIS A 175 -22.19 -11.56 -13.12
CA HIS A 175 -21.07 -10.91 -12.41
C HIS A 175 -20.63 -11.72 -11.19
N ALA A 176 -19.99 -12.85 -11.43
CA ALA A 176 -19.62 -13.82 -10.40
C ALA A 176 -18.25 -13.55 -9.75
N ILE A 177 -17.48 -12.55 -10.21
CA ILE A 177 -16.17 -12.16 -9.63
C ILE A 177 -16.19 -12.08 -8.09
N PRO A 178 -17.17 -11.43 -7.44
CA PRO A 178 -17.23 -11.37 -5.98
C PRO A 178 -17.38 -12.75 -5.32
N CYS A 179 -18.07 -13.70 -5.96
CA CYS A 179 -18.21 -15.07 -5.45
C CYS A 179 -16.85 -15.76 -5.38
N TYR A 180 -16.04 -15.67 -6.44
CA TYR A 180 -14.69 -16.25 -6.46
C TYR A 180 -13.75 -15.57 -5.46
N MET A 181 -13.91 -14.27 -5.21
CA MET A 181 -13.13 -13.56 -4.19
C MET A 181 -13.46 -13.99 -2.75
N MET A 182 -14.63 -14.58 -2.51
CA MET A 182 -15.03 -15.13 -1.21
C MET A 182 -14.58 -16.58 -1.02
N GLU A 183 -14.30 -17.29 -2.12
CA GLU A 183 -13.79 -18.67 -2.09
C GLU A 183 -12.30 -18.74 -1.71
N THR A 184 -11.54 -17.68 -2.00
CA THR A 184 -10.08 -17.56 -1.82
C THR A 184 -9.58 -17.39 -0.39
#